data_AF-A0A2G5ZJI5-F1
#
_entry.id   AF-A0A2G5ZJI5-F1
#
_cell.length_a   1.000
_cell.length_b   1.000
_cell.length_c   1.000
_cell.angle_alpha   90.00
_cell.angle_beta   90.00
_cell.angle_gamma   90.00
#
_symmetry.space_group_name_H-M   'P 1'
#
loop_
_entity.id
_entity.type
_entity.pdbx_description
1 polymer ?
#
loop_
_entity_poly.entity_id
_entity_poly.type
_entity_poly.pdbx_seq_one_letter_code
_entity_poly.pdbx_strand_id
1 'polypeptide(L)'
;MNLISNNPQYAADLNTSPFFKKNDKNFINILSSKQLNTLDHLSMLDIFLSKDHIIEPHYHPNASELTYCVSGSATISIMNIDTKNFQHYKILAGQVVNIPQGWWHYQIAHSDDTHLQGIFNANTPEVVLGSDILTATPADVFAYSYGVNEQQWATAVKDISPSQLIGPPTE
;
A
#
# COMPACT_ATOMS: atom_id res chain seq x y z
N MET A 1 19.73 -27.98 -26.39
CA MET A 1 18.56 -27.12 -26.16
C MET A 1 18.25 -27.19 -24.67
N ASN A 2 18.81 -26.28 -23.88
CA ASN A 2 18.47 -26.21 -22.44
C ASN A 2 17.09 -25.57 -22.36
N LEU A 3 16.06 -26.40 -22.29
CA LEU A 3 14.77 -25.97 -21.78
C LEU A 3 15.04 -25.54 -20.34
N ILE A 4 14.93 -24.24 -20.06
CA ILE A 4 14.97 -23.73 -18.71
C ILE A 4 13.79 -24.39 -18.00
N SER A 5 14.03 -25.50 -17.30
CA SER A 5 13.05 -26.04 -16.37
C SER A 5 13.08 -25.10 -15.16
N ASN A 6 12.29 -24.03 -15.21
CA ASN A 6 11.95 -23.32 -14.00
C ASN A 6 11.22 -24.34 -13.12
N ASN A 7 11.93 -24.92 -12.15
CA ASN A 7 11.32 -25.84 -11.20
C ASN A 7 10.15 -25.10 -10.53
N PRO A 8 8.94 -25.68 -10.56
CA PRO A 8 7.79 -25.01 -9.98
C PRO A 8 7.95 -24.90 -8.46
N GLN A 9 7.72 -23.71 -7.92
CA GLN A 9 7.84 -23.37 -6.51
C GLN A 9 6.43 -23.19 -5.94
N TYR A 10 6.05 -24.06 -5.00
CA TYR A 10 4.71 -24.07 -4.39
C TYR A 10 4.70 -23.62 -2.92
N ALA A 11 5.87 -23.35 -2.33
CA ALA A 11 6.02 -22.94 -0.93
C ALA A 11 7.19 -21.97 -0.78
N ALA A 12 7.01 -20.94 0.05
CA ALA A 12 8.00 -19.92 0.36
C ALA A 12 7.84 -19.48 1.82
N ASP A 13 8.93 -19.07 2.44
CA ASP A 13 8.90 -18.37 3.72
C ASP A 13 8.80 -16.87 3.46
N LEU A 14 7.68 -16.28 3.85
CA LEU A 14 7.43 -14.87 3.61
C LEU A 14 8.29 -13.95 4.50
N ASN A 15 8.73 -14.47 5.66
CA ASN A 15 9.59 -13.73 6.59
C ASN A 15 10.97 -13.43 5.98
N THR A 16 11.36 -14.11 4.91
CA THR A 16 12.62 -13.88 4.19
C THR A 16 12.46 -12.97 2.97
N SER A 17 11.29 -12.35 2.78
CA SER A 17 10.96 -11.55 1.59
C SER A 17 10.54 -10.12 1.95
N PRO A 18 11.45 -9.30 2.53
CA PRO A 18 11.14 -7.93 2.90
C PRO A 18 10.83 -7.08 1.67
N PHE A 19 9.78 -6.27 1.78
CA PHE A 19 9.39 -5.29 0.76
C PHE A 19 9.73 -3.87 1.20
N PHE A 20 9.34 -3.52 2.43
CA PHE A 20 9.57 -2.20 3.01
C PHE A 20 9.76 -2.32 4.52
N LYS A 21 10.68 -1.54 5.10
CA LYS A 21 10.91 -1.53 6.54
C LYS A 21 11.14 -0.11 7.02
N LYS A 22 10.21 0.41 7.83
CA LYS A 22 10.39 1.65 8.58
C LYS A 22 11.20 1.40 9.86
N ASN A 23 10.81 0.37 10.62
CA ASN A 23 11.51 -0.11 11.81
C ASN A 23 11.08 -1.57 12.11
N ASP A 24 11.51 -2.14 13.22
CA ASP A 24 11.22 -3.55 13.58
C ASP A 24 9.75 -3.84 13.91
N LYS A 25 8.91 -2.80 14.05
CA LYS A 25 7.48 -2.91 14.36
C LYS A 25 6.57 -2.41 13.23
N ASN A 26 7.16 -1.87 12.16
CA ASN A 26 6.47 -1.23 11.05
C ASN A 26 7.17 -1.63 9.75
N PHE A 27 6.71 -2.72 9.15
CA PHE A 27 7.34 -3.31 7.97
C PHE A 27 6.33 -4.12 7.16
N ILE A 28 6.70 -4.42 5.92
CA ILE A 28 5.91 -5.17 4.96
C ILE A 28 6.81 -6.22 4.31
N ASN A 29 6.33 -7.45 4.25
CA ASN A 29 6.90 -8.50 3.40
C ASN A 29 6.02 -8.70 2.15
N ILE A 30 6.59 -9.27 1.08
CA ILE A 30 5.89 -9.49 -0.19
C ILE A 30 6.02 -10.93 -0.68
N LEU A 31 4.90 -11.47 -1.14
CA LEU A 31 4.79 -12.72 -1.88
C LEU A 31 4.31 -12.38 -3.29
N SER A 32 5.16 -12.59 -4.29
CA SER A 32 4.83 -12.40 -5.70
C SER A 32 5.33 -13.59 -6.52
N SER A 33 5.07 -13.57 -7.83
CA SER A 33 5.62 -14.57 -8.75
C SER A 33 7.15 -14.65 -8.77
N LYS A 34 7.84 -13.63 -8.22
CA LYS A 34 9.30 -13.67 -8.00
C LYS A 34 9.73 -14.65 -6.91
N GLN A 35 8.90 -14.85 -5.88
CA GLN A 35 9.15 -15.80 -4.79
C GLN A 35 8.50 -17.16 -5.05
N LEU A 36 7.28 -17.16 -5.64
CA LEU A 36 6.51 -18.35 -5.95
C LEU A 36 6.04 -18.30 -7.41
N ASN A 37 6.83 -18.88 -8.31
CA ASN A 37 6.55 -18.86 -9.75
C ASN A 37 5.28 -19.62 -10.19
N THR A 38 4.61 -20.31 -9.26
CA THR A 38 3.34 -21.02 -9.51
C THR A 38 2.10 -20.19 -9.20
N LEU A 39 2.26 -18.98 -8.65
CA LEU A 39 1.14 -18.06 -8.46
C LEU A 39 0.53 -17.68 -9.82
N ASP A 40 -0.80 -17.66 -9.87
CA ASP A 40 -1.57 -17.30 -11.04
C ASP A 40 -2.53 -16.16 -10.68
N HIS A 41 -2.19 -14.96 -11.15
CA HIS A 41 -2.89 -13.70 -10.83
C HIS A 41 -3.11 -13.52 -9.33
N LEU A 42 -2.09 -13.86 -8.53
CA LEU A 42 -2.14 -13.80 -7.08
C LEU A 42 -0.84 -13.27 -6.50
N SER A 43 -0.93 -12.40 -5.52
CA SER A 43 0.19 -11.96 -4.68
C SER A 43 -0.33 -11.50 -3.32
N MET A 44 0.58 -11.29 -2.39
CA MET A 44 0.25 -10.90 -1.02
C MET A 44 1.27 -9.92 -0.45
N LEU A 45 0.81 -8.94 0.30
CA LEU A 45 1.59 -8.15 1.24
C LEU A 45 1.24 -8.56 2.65
N ASP A 46 2.26 -8.74 3.48
CA ASP A 46 2.15 -9.11 4.89
C ASP A 46 2.64 -7.92 5.73
N ILE A 47 1.70 -7.22 6.34
CA ILE A 47 1.84 -5.83 6.80
C ILE A 47 1.76 -5.79 8.33
N PHE A 48 2.79 -5.23 8.96
CA PHE A 48 2.87 -5.06 10.41
C PHE A 48 2.95 -3.58 10.76
N LEU A 49 2.10 -3.13 11.66
CA LEU A 49 1.98 -1.73 12.06
C LEU A 49 1.83 -1.59 13.58
N SER A 50 2.50 -0.59 14.12
CA SER A 50 2.23 -0.07 15.47
C SER A 50 1.02 0.86 15.44
N LYS A 51 0.47 1.18 16.60
CA LYS A 51 -0.65 2.11 16.71
C LYS A 51 -0.35 3.44 16.01
N ASP A 52 -1.38 4.01 15.37
CA ASP A 52 -1.38 5.31 14.70
C ASP A 52 -0.46 5.40 13.46
N HIS A 53 0.17 4.29 13.04
CA HIS A 53 0.89 4.22 11.77
C HIS A 53 -0.06 4.03 10.59
N ILE A 54 0.34 4.59 9.44
CA ILE A 54 -0.45 4.64 8.22
C ILE A 54 0.29 3.95 7.06
N ILE A 55 -0.40 3.11 6.30
CA ILE A 55 -0.03 2.87 4.89
C ILE A 55 -0.57 4.06 4.12
N GLU A 56 0.34 4.85 3.53
CA GLU A 56 0.02 6.16 2.95
C GLU A 56 -1.09 6.08 1.89
N PRO A 57 -1.77 7.20 1.55
CA PRO A 57 -2.70 7.22 0.44
C PRO A 57 -2.09 6.73 -0.88
N HIS A 58 -2.71 5.72 -1.50
CA HIS A 58 -2.21 5.10 -2.73
C HIS A 58 -3.31 4.42 -3.54
N TYR A 59 -2.95 3.90 -4.71
CA TYR A 59 -3.79 2.98 -5.48
C TYR A 59 -2.96 1.94 -6.23
N HIS A 60 -3.61 0.84 -6.58
CA HIS A 60 -3.05 -0.24 -7.39
C HIS A 60 -3.64 -0.20 -8.80
N PRO A 61 -2.88 0.21 -9.85
CA PRO A 61 -3.42 0.34 -11.19
C PRO A 61 -3.77 -1.00 -11.84
N ASN A 62 -3.17 -2.11 -11.38
CA ASN A 62 -3.26 -3.41 -12.01
C ASN A 62 -3.96 -4.49 -11.16
N ALA A 63 -4.41 -4.17 -9.94
CA ALA A 63 -4.98 -5.15 -9.02
C ALA A 63 -6.04 -4.53 -8.09
N SER A 64 -7.05 -5.32 -7.74
CA SER A 64 -7.84 -5.11 -6.52
C SER A 64 -7.07 -5.66 -5.32
N GLU A 65 -7.31 -5.09 -4.14
CA GLU A 65 -6.74 -5.56 -2.87
C GLU A 65 -7.85 -6.03 -1.94
N LEU A 66 -7.73 -7.25 -1.42
CA LEU A 66 -8.50 -7.72 -0.28
C LEU A 66 -7.64 -7.60 0.97
N THR A 67 -7.94 -6.62 1.82
CA THR A 67 -7.25 -6.45 3.09
C THR A 67 -7.94 -7.27 4.18
N TYR A 68 -7.23 -8.24 4.76
CA TYR A 68 -7.68 -9.07 5.88
C TYR A 68 -6.93 -8.68 7.16
N CYS A 69 -7.65 -8.50 8.27
CA CYS A 69 -7.01 -8.27 9.57
C CYS A 69 -6.75 -9.60 10.28
N VAL A 70 -5.48 -9.95 10.46
CA VAL A 70 -5.05 -11.15 11.19
C VAL A 70 -5.14 -10.91 12.69
N SER A 71 -4.60 -9.79 13.17
CA SER A 71 -4.63 -9.38 14.57
C SER A 71 -4.57 -7.85 14.72
N GLY A 72 -4.91 -7.36 15.91
CA GLY A 72 -5.03 -5.92 16.17
C GLY A 72 -6.29 -5.32 15.55
N SER A 73 -6.17 -4.09 15.04
CA SER A 73 -7.28 -3.36 14.45
C SER A 73 -6.80 -2.23 13.55
N ALA A 74 -7.56 -1.96 12.48
CA ALA A 74 -7.23 -0.90 11.53
C ALA A 74 -8.50 -0.23 10.98
N THR A 75 -8.35 0.92 10.34
CA THR A 75 -9.37 1.50 9.46
C THR A 75 -8.83 1.53 8.05
N ILE A 76 -9.57 0.90 7.14
CA ILE A 76 -9.34 0.97 5.70
C ILE A 76 -10.27 2.05 5.16
N SER A 77 -9.69 3.08 4.56
CA SER A 77 -10.43 4.22 4.04
C SER A 77 -10.30 4.26 2.53
N ILE A 78 -11.43 4.36 1.83
CA ILE A 78 -11.49 4.24 0.37
C ILE A 78 -12.26 5.43 -0.19
N MET A 79 -11.73 6.08 -1.22
CA MET A 79 -12.47 7.05 -2.00
C MET A 79 -13.39 6.31 -2.98
N ASN A 80 -14.70 6.43 -2.79
CA ASN A 80 -15.65 5.85 -3.72
C ASN A 80 -15.67 6.69 -5.01
N ILE A 81 -15.33 6.09 -6.16
CA ILE A 81 -15.15 6.84 -7.41
C ILE A 81 -16.45 7.40 -7.98
N ASP A 82 -17.59 6.76 -7.69
CA ASP A 82 -18.90 7.19 -8.19
C ASP A 82 -19.43 8.39 -7.41
N THR A 83 -19.38 8.30 -6.08
CA THR A 83 -19.93 9.31 -5.16
C THR A 83 -18.92 10.38 -4.76
N LYS A 84 -17.63 10.13 -4.96
CA LYS A 84 -16.48 10.97 -4.54
C LYS A 84 -16.37 11.16 -3.03
N ASN A 85 -17.11 10.37 -2.25
CA ASN A 85 -17.04 10.38 -0.80
C ASN A 85 -16.07 9.32 -0.29
N PHE A 86 -15.39 9.63 0.81
CA PHE A 86 -14.64 8.61 1.54
C PHE A 86 -15.58 7.71 2.33
N GLN A 87 -15.25 6.43 2.31
CA GLN A 87 -15.85 5.40 3.14
C GLN A 87 -14.79 4.86 4.08
N HIS A 88 -15.13 4.69 5.35
CA HIS A 88 -14.18 4.30 6.40
C HIS A 88 -14.66 3.01 7.06
N TYR A 89 -13.88 1.96 6.92
CA TYR A 89 -14.21 0.64 7.42
C TYR A 89 -13.24 0.26 8.53
N LYS A 90 -13.71 0.28 9.77
CA LYS A 90 -12.95 -0.26 10.90
C LYS A 90 -13.03 -1.79 10.87
N ILE A 91 -11.87 -2.43 10.84
CA ILE A 91 -11.73 -3.88 10.88
C ILE A 91 -10.97 -4.32 12.14
N LEU A 92 -11.41 -5.45 12.69
CA LEU A 92 -10.80 -6.21 13.77
C LEU A 92 -10.34 -7.57 13.20
N ALA A 93 -9.64 -8.35 14.02
CA ALA A 93 -9.21 -9.70 13.67
C ALA A 93 -10.35 -10.53 13.05
N GLY A 94 -10.09 -11.15 11.89
CA GLY A 94 -11.04 -11.95 11.13
C GLY A 94 -11.91 -11.17 10.14
N GLN A 95 -11.81 -9.84 10.09
CA GLN A 95 -12.63 -8.99 9.21
C GLN A 95 -11.84 -8.56 7.95
N VAL A 96 -12.58 -8.31 6.87
CA VAL A 96 -12.02 -7.97 5.55
C VAL A 96 -12.63 -6.69 4.98
N VAL A 97 -11.87 -6.01 4.12
CA VAL A 97 -12.34 -4.95 3.22
C VAL A 97 -11.78 -5.23 1.81
N ASN A 98 -12.64 -5.14 0.80
CA ASN A 98 -12.22 -5.20 -0.60
C ASN A 98 -12.07 -3.78 -1.16
N ILE A 99 -10.90 -3.49 -1.71
CA ILE A 99 -10.55 -2.27 -2.41
C ILE A 99 -10.50 -2.59 -3.91
N PRO A 100 -11.42 -2.04 -4.73
CA PRO A 100 -11.40 -2.31 -6.16
C PRO A 100 -10.16 -1.73 -6.84
N GLN A 101 -9.76 -2.36 -7.95
CA GLN A 101 -8.61 -1.91 -8.75
C GLN A 101 -8.68 -0.43 -9.10
N GLY A 102 -7.56 0.27 -8.89
CA GLY A 102 -7.42 1.70 -9.17
C GLY A 102 -8.09 2.63 -8.17
N TRP A 103 -8.71 2.14 -7.09
CA TRP A 103 -9.37 3.00 -6.11
C TRP A 103 -8.36 3.56 -5.11
N TRP A 104 -8.44 4.88 -4.90
CA TRP A 104 -7.60 5.60 -3.95
C TRP A 104 -7.97 5.23 -2.51
N HIS A 105 -7.00 4.80 -1.71
CA HIS A 105 -7.25 4.32 -0.36
C HIS A 105 -6.02 4.46 0.56
N TYR A 106 -6.23 4.29 1.86
CA TYR A 106 -5.18 4.26 2.88
C TYR A 106 -5.62 3.42 4.09
N GLN A 107 -4.66 3.07 4.95
CA GLN A 107 -4.89 2.15 6.07
C GLN A 107 -4.24 2.73 7.34
N ILE A 108 -4.99 2.88 8.45
CA ILE A 108 -4.44 3.36 9.73
C ILE A 108 -4.63 2.31 10.81
N ALA A 109 -3.56 1.93 11.51
CA ALA A 109 -3.62 1.00 12.63
C ALA A 109 -4.13 1.68 13.91
N HIS A 110 -5.00 1.00 14.66
CA HIS A 110 -5.61 1.48 15.91
C HIS A 110 -5.06 0.80 17.16
N SER A 111 -4.16 -0.16 16.99
CA SER A 111 -3.50 -0.89 18.08
C SER A 111 -2.06 -1.24 17.69
N ASP A 112 -1.21 -1.41 18.70
CA ASP A 112 0.11 -1.99 18.49
C ASP A 112 0.00 -3.44 18.01
N ASP A 113 1.06 -3.91 17.36
CA ASP A 113 1.15 -5.24 16.76
C ASP A 113 -0.06 -5.55 15.84
N THR A 114 -0.57 -4.54 15.13
CA THR A 114 -1.60 -4.73 14.10
C THR A 114 -1.00 -5.45 12.91
N HIS A 115 -1.63 -6.55 12.50
CA HIS A 115 -1.17 -7.40 11.42
C HIS A 115 -2.26 -7.53 10.36
N LEU A 116 -1.97 -7.03 9.17
CA LEU A 116 -2.87 -7.05 8.01
C LEU A 116 -2.24 -7.89 6.88
N GLN A 117 -3.09 -8.51 6.07
CA GLN A 117 -2.71 -9.12 4.80
C GLN A 117 -3.43 -8.40 3.67
N GLY A 118 -2.68 -7.80 2.75
CA GLY A 118 -3.20 -7.32 1.47
C GLY A 118 -3.07 -8.44 0.44
N ILE A 119 -4.18 -8.90 -0.14
CA ILE A 119 -4.20 -10.00 -1.11
C ILE A 119 -4.66 -9.44 -2.45
N PHE A 120 -3.88 -9.68 -3.50
CA PHE A 120 -4.07 -9.03 -4.79
C PHE A 120 -4.38 -10.03 -5.89
N ASN A 121 -5.25 -9.66 -6.82
CA ASN A 121 -5.55 -10.45 -8.02
C ASN A 121 -4.56 -10.17 -9.17
N ALA A 122 -3.27 -10.03 -8.86
CA ALA A 122 -2.18 -9.86 -9.82
C ALA A 122 -0.91 -10.57 -9.35
N ASN A 123 -0.06 -11.04 -10.27
CA ASN A 123 1.19 -11.74 -9.93
C ASN A 123 2.21 -10.86 -9.19
N THR A 124 2.16 -9.56 -9.42
CA THR A 124 2.93 -8.54 -8.71
C THR A 124 2.08 -7.28 -8.70
N PRO A 125 1.69 -6.76 -7.52
CA PRO A 125 0.88 -5.56 -7.46
C PRO A 125 1.76 -4.36 -7.80
N GLU A 126 1.29 -3.53 -8.73
CA GLU A 126 1.87 -2.20 -8.95
C GLU A 126 1.24 -1.23 -7.96
N VAL A 127 1.96 -0.18 -7.56
CA VAL A 127 1.46 0.82 -6.63
C VAL A 127 1.86 2.21 -7.10
N VAL A 128 0.94 3.17 -6.97
CA VAL A 128 1.22 4.60 -7.14
C VAL A 128 0.94 5.28 -5.82
N LEU A 129 1.97 5.86 -5.24
CA LEU A 129 1.96 6.44 -3.90
C LEU A 129 1.61 7.93 -3.93
N GLY A 130 0.92 8.39 -2.90
CA GLY A 130 0.55 9.80 -2.75
C GLY A 130 1.73 10.70 -2.54
N SER A 131 2.75 10.27 -1.80
CA SER A 131 4.01 11.01 -1.72
C SER A 131 4.63 11.25 -3.09
N ASP A 132 4.57 10.25 -3.99
CA ASP A 132 5.12 10.39 -5.35
C ASP A 132 4.28 11.35 -6.20
N ILE A 133 2.95 11.26 -6.12
CA ILE A 133 2.07 12.23 -6.80
C ILE A 133 2.34 13.66 -6.33
N LEU A 134 2.48 13.87 -5.01
CA LEU A 134 2.67 15.19 -4.42
C LEU A 134 4.04 15.79 -4.77
N THR A 135 5.09 14.96 -4.82
CA THR A 135 6.48 15.40 -5.02
C THR A 135 6.90 15.43 -6.50
N ALA A 136 6.37 14.54 -7.34
CA ALA A 136 6.77 14.42 -8.74
C ALA A 136 5.89 15.22 -9.71
N THR A 137 4.66 15.57 -9.32
CA THR A 137 3.85 16.49 -10.12
C THR A 137 4.47 17.89 -10.06
N PRO A 138 4.77 18.53 -11.20
CA PRO A 138 5.34 19.87 -11.20
C PRO A 138 4.49 20.86 -10.39
N ALA A 139 5.15 21.69 -9.58
CA ALA A 139 4.47 22.62 -8.68
C ALA A 139 3.57 23.62 -9.43
N ASP A 140 4.01 24.06 -10.60
CA ASP A 140 3.27 24.94 -11.50
C ASP A 140 1.98 24.29 -12.02
N VAL A 141 1.99 22.98 -12.29
CA VAL A 141 0.80 22.24 -12.72
C VAL A 141 -0.26 22.19 -11.61
N PHE A 142 0.12 21.91 -10.37
CA PHE A 142 -0.82 21.94 -9.24
C PHE A 142 -1.34 23.36 -8.95
N ALA A 143 -0.43 24.34 -8.97
CA ALA A 143 -0.75 25.75 -8.81
C ALA A 143 -1.78 26.22 -9.84
N TYR A 144 -1.52 25.95 -11.12
CA TYR A 144 -2.38 26.30 -12.23
C TYR A 144 -3.73 25.59 -12.15
N SER A 145 -3.74 24.29 -11.84
CA SER A 145 -4.96 23.46 -11.82
C SER A 145 -5.95 23.90 -10.76
N TYR A 146 -5.48 24.36 -9.60
CA TYR A 146 -6.32 24.67 -8.44
C TYR A 146 -6.35 26.15 -8.05
N GLY A 147 -5.66 27.02 -8.79
CA GLY A 147 -5.55 28.45 -8.46
C GLY A 147 -4.83 28.72 -7.15
N VAL A 148 -3.91 27.85 -6.74
CA VAL A 148 -3.09 28.01 -5.53
C VAL A 148 -1.76 28.66 -5.87
N ASN A 149 -1.13 29.33 -4.91
CA ASN A 149 0.18 29.93 -5.13
C ASN A 149 1.26 28.84 -5.25
N GLU A 150 2.03 28.88 -6.34
CA GLU A 150 3.08 27.88 -6.63
C GLU A 150 4.13 27.78 -5.54
N GLN A 151 4.61 28.91 -5.00
CA GLN A 151 5.64 28.92 -3.96
C GLN A 151 5.11 28.37 -2.64
N GLN A 152 3.84 28.66 -2.31
CA GLN A 152 3.18 28.08 -1.14
C GLN A 152 3.00 26.58 -1.29
N TRP A 153 2.57 26.10 -2.47
CA TRP A 153 2.46 24.68 -2.76
C TRP A 153 3.82 23.98 -2.64
N ALA A 154 4.84 24.50 -3.34
CA ALA A 154 6.20 23.97 -3.30
C ALA A 154 6.74 23.91 -1.87
N THR A 155 6.46 24.94 -1.05
CA THR A 155 6.85 24.97 0.36
C THR A 155 6.12 23.92 1.19
N ALA A 156 4.84 23.69 0.94
CA ALA A 156 4.02 22.74 1.70
C ALA A 156 4.45 21.28 1.48
N VAL A 157 4.93 20.93 0.29
CA VAL A 157 5.33 19.56 -0.06
C VAL A 157 6.84 19.31 0.02
N LYS A 158 7.66 20.33 0.29
CA LYS A 158 9.13 20.24 0.23
C LYS A 158 9.75 19.18 1.15
N ASP A 159 9.12 18.91 2.29
CA ASP A 159 9.62 17.99 3.32
C ASP A 159 8.99 16.59 3.20
N ILE A 160 8.10 16.38 2.22
CA ILE A 160 7.56 15.06 1.92
C ILE A 160 8.66 14.25 1.21
N SER A 161 9.04 13.14 1.83
CA SER A 161 9.94 12.19 1.18
C SER A 161 9.14 11.39 0.14
N PRO A 162 9.64 11.22 -1.10
CA PRO A 162 9.00 10.33 -2.07
C PRO A 162 9.01 8.89 -1.55
N SER A 163 8.07 8.11 -2.08
CA SER A 163 7.81 6.72 -1.73
C SER A 163 7.72 6.43 -0.22
N GLN A 164 6.97 7.25 0.52
CA GLN A 164 6.80 7.16 1.97
C GLN A 164 5.72 6.14 2.37
N LEU A 165 5.96 4.86 2.05
CA LEU A 165 4.95 3.80 2.13
C LEU A 165 4.32 3.66 3.54
N ILE A 166 5.13 3.74 4.60
CA ILE A 166 4.63 3.75 5.99
C ILE A 166 4.93 5.09 6.65
N GLY A 167 3.85 5.81 7.00
CA GLY A 167 3.88 7.02 7.80
C GLY A 167 3.48 6.79 9.27
N PRO A 168 3.50 7.84 10.11
CA PRO A 168 4.07 9.16 9.81
C PRO A 168 5.59 9.09 9.59
N PRO A 169 6.25 10.13 9.06
CA PRO A 169 7.71 10.21 9.03
C PRO A 169 8.31 10.01 10.44
N THR A 170 9.51 9.44 10.54
CA THR A 170 10.27 9.51 11.80
C THR A 170 10.61 10.97 12.06
N GLU A 171 10.38 11.45 13.28
CA GLU A 171 10.90 12.74 13.76
C GLU A 171 12.43 12.81 13.67
#